data_AF-A0A060CFR1-F1
#
_entry.id   AF-A0A060CFR1-F1
#
_cell.length_a   1.000
_cell.length_b   1.000
_cell.length_c   1.000
_cell.angle_alpha   90.00
_cell.angle_beta   90.00
_cell.angle_gamma   90.00
#
_symmetry.space_group_name_H-M   'P 1'
#
loop_
_entity.id
_entity.type
_entity.pdbx_description
1 polymer ?
#
loop_
_entity_poly.entity_id
_entity_poly.type
_entity_poly.pdbx_seq_one_letter_code
_entity_poly.pdbx_strand_id
1 'polypeptide(L)'
;EVRSQSLQVLESTKPKALHQAVSSSTADQLQKMMVNVVTNGTGTAAQVSGVRIGGKTGTAQTTKEKAPYAWFVGFADDPDVAIAVFIENANVKRSEIAGGRLAGPIFASVVKALQ
;
A
#
# COMPACT_ATOMS: atom_id res chain seq x y z
N GLU A 1 21.65 8.73 -2.06
CA GLU A 1 22.88 9.48 -2.40
C GLU A 1 24.08 8.80 -1.74
N VAL A 2 25.25 8.87 -2.36
CA VAL A 2 26.53 8.41 -1.80
C VAL A 2 27.30 9.65 -1.37
N ARG A 3 27.78 9.69 -0.13
CA ARG A 3 28.52 10.84 0.44
C ARG A 3 29.94 10.43 0.84
N SER A 4 30.88 11.36 0.72
CA SER A 4 32.23 11.22 1.26
C SER A 4 32.25 11.35 2.79
N GLN A 5 33.39 11.08 3.42
CA GLN A 5 33.61 11.35 4.85
C GLN A 5 33.47 12.85 5.20
N SER A 6 33.71 13.73 4.24
CA SER A 6 33.50 15.18 4.37
C SER A 6 32.06 15.63 4.09
N LEU A 7 31.11 14.69 4.00
CA LEU A 7 29.68 14.90 3.68
C LEU A 7 29.39 15.43 2.27
N GLN A 8 30.40 15.49 1.40
CA GLN A 8 30.23 15.86 0.00
C GLN A 8 29.45 14.78 -0.73
N VAL A 9 28.40 15.17 -1.47
CA VAL A 9 27.65 14.25 -2.32
C VAL A 9 28.52 13.83 -3.51
N LEU A 10 28.81 12.54 -3.61
CA LEU A 10 29.57 11.92 -4.69
C LEU A 10 28.63 11.39 -5.79
N GLU A 11 27.48 10.86 -5.39
CA GLU A 11 26.50 10.31 -6.32
C GLU A 11 25.07 10.58 -5.82
N SER A 12 24.15 10.87 -6.73
CA SER A 12 22.73 10.96 -6.43
C SER A 12 21.92 10.12 -7.41
N THR A 13 21.06 9.27 -6.87
CA THR A 13 20.11 8.48 -7.65
C THR A 13 19.04 9.39 -8.23
N LYS A 14 18.79 9.29 -9.53
CA LYS A 14 17.71 10.00 -10.21
C LYS A 14 16.61 9.01 -10.62
N PRO A 15 15.32 9.39 -10.51
CA PRO A 15 14.25 8.57 -11.04
C PRO A 15 14.46 8.26 -12.52
N LYS A 16 14.28 7.00 -12.91
CA LYS A 16 14.31 6.56 -14.30
C LYS A 16 13.08 5.69 -14.54
N ALA A 17 12.20 6.13 -15.43
CA ALA A 17 11.05 5.35 -15.85
C ALA A 17 11.52 4.09 -16.58
N LEU A 18 10.95 2.93 -16.22
CA LEU A 18 11.23 1.67 -16.90
C LEU A 18 10.44 1.56 -18.20
N HIS A 19 9.12 1.72 -18.12
CA HIS A 19 8.19 1.75 -19.24
C HIS A 19 6.82 2.29 -18.78
N GLN A 20 5.91 2.53 -19.73
CA GLN A 20 4.52 2.83 -19.45
C GLN A 20 3.68 1.54 -19.54
N ALA A 21 3.23 1.03 -18.39
CA ALA A 21 2.49 -0.23 -18.33
C ALA A 21 1.08 -0.14 -18.96
N VAL A 22 0.39 0.99 -18.77
CA VAL A 22 -0.96 1.26 -19.27
C VAL A 22 -1.12 2.72 -19.68
N SER A 23 -2.16 3.04 -20.46
CA SER A 23 -2.52 4.43 -20.76
C SER A 23 -2.92 5.20 -19.49
N SER A 24 -2.77 6.53 -19.52
CA SER A 24 -3.27 7.41 -18.45
C SER A 24 -4.76 7.21 -18.21
N SER A 25 -5.56 7.12 -19.28
CA SER A 25 -7.01 6.86 -19.19
C SER A 25 -7.36 5.55 -18.48
N THR A 26 -6.54 4.50 -18.64
CA THR A 26 -6.70 3.22 -17.94
C THR A 26 -6.30 3.36 -16.48
N ALA A 27 -5.18 4.03 -16.20
CA ALA A 27 -4.72 4.29 -14.85
C ALA A 27 -5.74 5.11 -14.04
N ASP A 28 -6.34 6.14 -14.62
CA ASP A 28 -7.35 6.98 -13.97
C ASP A 28 -8.61 6.19 -13.60
N GLN A 29 -9.05 5.29 -14.49
CA GLN A 29 -10.17 4.40 -14.21
C GLN A 29 -9.84 3.40 -13.10
N LEU A 30 -8.64 2.81 -13.13
CA LEU A 30 -8.16 1.92 -12.08
C LEU A 30 -8.10 2.63 -10.72
N GLN A 31 -7.58 3.84 -10.67
CA GLN A 31 -7.54 4.64 -9.44
C GLN A 31 -8.94 4.88 -8.87
N LYS A 32 -9.93 5.23 -9.71
CA LYS A 32 -11.33 5.39 -9.27
C LYS A 32 -11.89 4.10 -8.68
N MET A 33 -11.62 2.95 -9.30
CA MET A 33 -12.05 1.65 -8.77
C MET A 33 -11.35 1.31 -7.45
N MET A 34 -10.06 1.62 -7.32
CA MET A 34 -9.29 1.43 -6.09
C MET A 34 -9.78 2.34 -4.95
N VAL A 35 -10.16 3.58 -5.25
CA VAL A 35 -10.84 4.47 -4.28
C VAL A 35 -12.17 3.87 -3.85
N ASN A 36 -12.93 3.25 -4.77
CA ASN A 36 -14.19 2.59 -4.42
C ASN A 36 -13.98 1.41 -3.45
N VAL A 37 -12.89 0.64 -3.57
CA VAL A 37 -12.55 -0.45 -2.63
C VAL A 37 -12.33 0.07 -1.21
N VAL A 38 -11.74 1.26 -1.06
CA VAL A 38 -11.45 1.89 0.23
C VAL A 38 -12.65 2.65 0.77
N THR A 39 -13.51 3.20 -0.10
CA THR A 39 -14.70 3.94 0.35
C THR A 39 -15.87 3.04 0.69
N ASN A 40 -16.11 2.00 -0.12
CA ASN A 40 -17.32 1.19 -0.06
C ASN A 40 -17.05 -0.33 -0.06
N GLY A 41 -15.79 -0.76 0.05
CA GLY A 41 -15.41 -2.15 -0.19
C GLY A 41 -14.64 -2.80 0.95
N THR A 42 -13.80 -3.77 0.59
CA THR A 42 -13.01 -4.55 1.57
C THR A 42 -11.86 -3.76 2.20
N GLY A 43 -11.53 -2.58 1.65
CA GLY A 43 -10.41 -1.75 2.07
C GLY A 43 -10.77 -0.64 3.06
N THR A 44 -11.99 -0.58 3.59
CA THR A 44 -12.47 0.56 4.39
C THR A 44 -11.59 0.91 5.59
N ALA A 45 -10.94 -0.08 6.20
CA ALA A 45 -10.04 0.18 7.33
C ALA A 45 -8.75 0.95 6.95
N ALA A 46 -8.48 1.16 5.65
CA ALA A 46 -7.37 1.97 5.17
C ALA A 46 -7.72 3.47 5.06
N GLN A 47 -8.96 3.87 5.32
CA GLN A 47 -9.39 5.28 5.24
C GLN A 47 -8.66 6.18 6.25
N VAL A 48 -8.31 7.38 5.80
CA VAL A 48 -7.82 8.49 6.63
C VAL A 48 -8.68 9.71 6.29
N SER A 49 -9.20 10.37 7.33
CA SER A 49 -10.09 11.53 7.14
C SER A 49 -9.37 12.64 6.37
N GLY A 50 -10.03 13.19 5.35
CA GLY A 50 -9.51 14.27 4.52
C GLY A 50 -8.51 13.84 3.44
N VAL A 51 -8.10 12.56 3.40
CA VAL A 51 -7.15 12.06 2.41
C VAL A 51 -7.85 11.15 1.41
N ARG A 52 -7.69 11.43 0.11
CA ARG A 52 -8.14 10.53 -0.93
C ARG A 52 -7.18 9.34 -1.02
N ILE A 53 -7.70 8.15 -0.74
CA ILE A 53 -6.95 6.91 -0.70
C ILE A 53 -7.59 5.91 -1.67
N GLY A 54 -6.77 5.31 -2.52
CA GLY A 54 -7.15 4.14 -3.31
C GLY A 54 -6.28 2.95 -2.94
N GLY A 55 -6.86 1.76 -2.92
CA GLY A 55 -6.07 0.56 -2.70
C GLY A 55 -6.80 -0.73 -3.00
N LYS A 56 -6.10 -1.84 -2.81
CA LYS A 56 -6.66 -3.17 -2.98
C LYS A 56 -6.15 -4.12 -1.90
N THR A 57 -7.10 -4.84 -1.32
CA THR A 57 -6.82 -5.94 -0.38
C THR A 57 -6.42 -7.20 -1.13
N GLY A 58 -5.50 -7.97 -0.54
CA GLY A 58 -5.26 -9.36 -0.91
C GLY A 58 -5.17 -10.27 0.31
N THR A 59 -5.54 -11.53 0.10
CA THR A 59 -5.48 -12.59 1.11
C THR A 59 -5.22 -13.88 0.38
N ALA A 60 -4.15 -14.59 0.74
CA ALA A 60 -3.79 -15.85 0.11
C ALA A 60 -3.68 -16.94 1.16
N GLN A 61 -4.32 -18.08 0.89
CA GLN A 61 -4.13 -19.27 1.69
C GLN A 61 -2.69 -19.76 1.53
N THR A 62 -2.11 -20.22 2.63
CA THR A 62 -0.80 -20.89 2.65
C THR A 62 -1.01 -22.40 2.77
N THR A 63 -0.54 -23.04 3.84
CA THR A 63 -0.89 -24.45 4.17
C THR A 63 -1.95 -24.47 5.27
N LYS A 64 -2.43 -25.66 5.67
CA LYS A 64 -3.42 -25.77 6.77
C LYS A 64 -2.80 -25.39 8.13
N GLU A 65 -1.50 -25.60 8.28
CA GLU A 65 -0.72 -25.42 9.50
C GLU A 65 -0.19 -23.99 9.64
N LYS A 66 -0.08 -23.25 8.53
CA LYS A 66 0.41 -21.86 8.52
C LYS A 66 -0.73 -20.85 8.39
N ALA A 67 -0.57 -19.69 9.01
CA ALA A 67 -1.46 -18.56 8.80
C ALA A 67 -1.52 -18.15 7.31
N PRO A 68 -2.70 -17.77 6.78
CA PRO A 68 -2.80 -17.08 5.50
C PRO A 68 -1.94 -15.81 5.43
N TYR A 69 -1.58 -15.42 4.21
CA TYR A 69 -0.99 -14.11 3.96
C TYR A 69 -2.08 -13.05 3.85
N ALA A 70 -1.77 -11.84 4.30
CA ALA A 70 -2.62 -10.67 4.16
C ALA A 70 -1.80 -9.49 3.61
N TRP A 71 -2.35 -8.77 2.65
CA TRP A 71 -1.70 -7.55 2.16
C TRP A 71 -2.69 -6.48 1.73
N PHE A 72 -2.17 -5.26 1.67
CA PHE A 72 -2.83 -4.10 1.12
C PHE A 72 -1.81 -3.30 0.31
N VAL A 73 -2.14 -2.98 -0.94
CA VAL A 73 -1.36 -2.08 -1.77
C VAL A 73 -2.25 -0.90 -2.14
N GLY A 74 -1.77 0.31 -1.95
CA GLY A 74 -2.54 1.52 -2.23
C GLY A 74 -1.69 2.76 -2.41
N PHE A 75 -2.38 3.86 -2.65
CA PHE A 75 -1.82 5.20 -2.76
C PHE A 75 -2.65 6.17 -1.90
N ALA A 76 -2.01 7.27 -1.50
CA ALA A 76 -2.64 8.45 -0.95
C ALA A 76 -2.27 9.65 -1.83
N ASP A 77 -3.22 10.56 -2.06
CA ASP A 77 -2.96 11.78 -2.84
C ASP A 77 -2.30 12.89 -1.99
N ASP A 78 -2.41 12.81 -0.66
CA ASP A 78 -1.81 13.77 0.28
C ASP A 78 -1.41 13.08 1.62
N PRO A 79 -0.11 12.79 1.84
CA PRO A 79 1.00 13.02 0.90
C PRO A 79 0.94 12.08 -0.31
N ASP A 80 1.50 12.50 -1.46
CA ASP A 80 1.59 11.71 -2.70
C ASP A 80 2.55 10.53 -2.53
N VAL A 81 2.01 9.38 -2.11
CA VAL A 81 2.78 8.17 -1.82
C VAL A 81 2.07 6.91 -2.27
N ALA A 82 2.85 5.89 -2.65
CA ALA A 82 2.39 4.52 -2.85
C ALA A 82 2.99 3.60 -1.76
N ILE A 83 2.17 2.76 -1.15
CA ILE A 83 2.56 1.91 -0.02
C ILE A 83 2.06 0.48 -0.25
N ALA A 84 2.93 -0.49 0.01
CA ALA A 84 2.59 -1.90 0.08
C ALA A 84 2.85 -2.44 1.48
N VAL A 85 1.82 -3.00 2.10
CA VAL A 85 1.91 -3.68 3.40
C VAL A 85 1.66 -5.16 3.17
N PHE A 86 2.61 -6.01 3.55
CA PHE A 86 2.49 -7.46 3.49
C PHE A 86 2.72 -8.06 4.88
N ILE A 87 1.82 -8.96 5.27
CA ILE A 87 1.85 -9.67 6.55
C ILE A 87 1.95 -11.15 6.25
N GLU A 88 3.10 -11.72 6.56
CA GLU A 88 3.38 -13.14 6.36
C GLU A 88 2.69 -14.03 7.41
N ASN A 89 2.61 -13.54 8.65
CA ASN A 89 2.01 -14.27 9.77
C ASN A 89 1.41 -13.30 10.79
N ALA A 90 0.31 -13.69 11.42
CA ALA A 90 -0.34 -12.93 12.48
C ALA A 90 -0.87 -13.88 13.56
N ASN A 91 -0.68 -13.52 14.83
CA ASN A 91 -1.17 -14.31 15.97
C ASN A 91 -2.66 -14.04 16.24
N VAL A 92 -3.50 -14.32 15.24
CA VAL A 92 -4.96 -14.20 15.28
C VAL A 92 -5.60 -15.45 14.69
N LYS A 93 -6.90 -15.65 14.89
CA LYS A 93 -7.61 -16.79 14.30
C LYS A 93 -7.47 -16.77 12.78
N ARG A 94 -7.22 -17.94 12.18
CA ARG A 94 -7.05 -18.10 10.72
C ARG A 94 -8.17 -17.43 9.91
N SER A 95 -9.42 -17.55 10.35
CA SER A 95 -10.60 -16.97 9.71
C SER A 95 -10.66 -15.45 9.77
N GLU A 96 -9.85 -14.81 10.61
CA GLU A 96 -9.78 -13.37 10.77
C GLU A 96 -8.63 -12.74 9.98
N ILE A 97 -7.82 -13.54 9.29
CA ILE A 97 -6.72 -13.03 8.47
C ILE A 97 -7.27 -12.54 7.14
N ALA A 98 -7.25 -11.23 6.95
CA ALA A 98 -7.62 -10.58 5.71
C ALA A 98 -6.80 -9.31 5.49
N GLY A 99 -6.50 -8.99 4.23
CA GLY A 99 -5.75 -7.80 3.84
C GLY A 99 -6.38 -6.51 4.34
N GLY A 100 -7.70 -6.39 4.21
CA GLY A 100 -8.44 -5.22 4.70
C GLY A 100 -8.43 -5.10 6.22
N ARG A 101 -8.44 -6.24 6.94
CA ARG A 101 -8.52 -6.26 8.42
C ARG A 101 -7.16 -6.03 9.08
N LEU A 102 -6.09 -6.58 8.50
CA LEU A 102 -4.75 -6.54 9.11
C LEU A 102 -3.84 -5.50 8.44
N ALA A 103 -3.76 -5.49 7.11
CA ALA A 103 -2.82 -4.63 6.38
C ALA A 103 -3.37 -3.22 6.12
N GLY A 104 -4.69 -3.07 5.94
CA GLY A 104 -5.37 -1.78 5.77
C GLY A 104 -5.11 -0.78 6.91
N PRO A 105 -5.27 -1.16 8.20
CA PRO A 105 -4.98 -0.28 9.32
C PRO A 105 -3.51 0.15 9.41
N ILE A 106 -2.57 -0.73 9.03
CA ILE A 106 -1.14 -0.40 9.00
C ILE A 106 -0.88 0.63 7.90
N PHE A 107 -1.45 0.44 6.70
CA PHE A 107 -1.40 1.44 5.63
C PHE A 107 -1.89 2.81 6.12
N ALA A 108 -3.06 2.87 6.77
CA ALA A 108 -3.62 4.12 7.29
C ALA A 108 -2.70 4.77 8.35
N SER A 109 -2.06 3.96 9.19
CA SER A 109 -1.11 4.44 10.20
C SER A 109 0.14 5.06 9.56
N VAL A 110 0.66 4.45 8.48
CA VAL A 110 1.79 5.01 7.73
C VAL A 110 1.40 6.31 7.05
N VAL A 111 0.24 6.39 6.38
CA VAL A 111 -0.25 7.65 5.77
C VAL A 111 -0.35 8.76 6.80
N LYS A 112 -0.97 8.50 7.96
CA LYS A 112 -1.07 9.48 9.06
C LYS A 112 0.28 9.95 9.60
N ALA A 113 1.28 9.08 9.60
CA ALA A 113 2.63 9.41 10.09
C ALA A 113 3.45 10.24 9.09
N LEU A 114 3.00 10.32 7.84
CA LEU A 114 3.61 11.14 6.79
C LEU A 114 2.93 12.51 6.63
N GLN A 115 1.83 12.75 7.36
CA GLN A 115 1.21 14.07 7.51
C GLN A 115 1.98 14.90 8.54
#